data_AF-A0A7W8L9Q8-F1
#
_entry.id   AF-A0A7W8L9Q8-F1
#
_cell.length_a   1.000
_cell.length_b   1.000
_cell.length_c   1.000
_cell.angle_alpha   90.00
_cell.angle_beta   90.00
_cell.angle_gamma   90.00
#
_symmetry.space_group_name_H-M   'P 1'
#
loop_
_entity.id
_entity.type
_entity.pdbx_description
1 polymer ?
#
loop_
_entity_poly.entity_id
_entity_poly.type
_entity_poly.pdbx_seq_one_letter_code
_entity_poly.pdbx_strand_id
1 'polypeptide(L)'
;MEHAIRKRIDRMFSRDKRMAQIALLLLWATVGYVYFAVTSQTADAAVRLALSIGAGAVLVFNSASIIAMIRHYREDKDHIYGLDIRHLDANRAAKAELAGRGDGSFSPAAD
;
A
#
# COMPACT_ATOMS: atom_id res chain seq x y z
N MET A 1 21.40 -11.28 -6.78
CA MET A 1 20.68 -10.09 -7.29
C MET A 1 19.20 -10.07 -6.89
N GLU A 2 18.51 -11.22 -6.86
CA GLU A 2 17.11 -11.33 -6.41
C GLU A 2 16.83 -10.78 -5.00
N HIS A 3 17.75 -10.91 -4.06
CA HIS A 3 17.58 -10.40 -2.69
C HIS A 3 17.42 -8.87 -2.61
N ALA A 4 18.07 -8.10 -3.49
CA ALA A 4 17.96 -6.63 -3.47
C ALA A 4 16.61 -6.13 -3.99
N ILE A 5 16.01 -6.87 -4.92
CA ILE A 5 14.71 -6.55 -5.53
C ILE A 5 13.57 -6.86 -4.55
N ARG A 6 13.58 -8.05 -3.91
CA ARG A 6 12.63 -8.41 -2.85
C ARG A 6 12.64 -7.39 -1.70
N LYS A 7 13.84 -6.95 -1.30
CA LYS A 7 14.04 -5.95 -0.23
C LYS A 7 13.47 -4.55 -0.55
N ARG A 8 13.38 -4.17 -1.84
CA ARG A 8 12.75 -2.90 -2.26
C ARG A 8 11.22 -3.00 -2.28
N ILE A 9 10.70 -4.12 -2.78
CA ILE A 9 9.26 -4.40 -2.80
C ILE A 9 8.69 -4.44 -1.38
N ASP A 10 9.39 -5.08 -0.45
CA ASP A 10 8.99 -5.11 0.96
C ASP A 10 9.01 -3.73 1.61
N ARG A 11 9.94 -2.85 1.20
CA ARG A 11 10.02 -1.49 1.70
C ARG A 11 8.84 -0.62 1.23
N MET A 12 8.46 -0.74 -0.04
CA MET A 12 7.30 -0.02 -0.59
C MET A 12 6.00 -0.51 0.05
N PHE A 13 5.86 -1.83 0.19
CA PHE A 13 4.73 -2.48 0.85
C PHE A 13 4.58 -2.09 2.33
N SER A 14 5.68 -2.13 3.09
CA SER A 14 5.64 -1.72 4.51
C SER A 14 5.29 -0.25 4.69
N ARG A 15 5.60 0.62 3.71
CA ARG A 15 5.19 2.02 3.74
C ARG A 15 3.68 2.15 3.52
N ASP A 16 3.14 1.48 2.51
CA ASP A 16 1.69 1.55 2.21
C ASP A 16 0.84 1.01 3.36
N LYS A 17 1.24 -0.12 3.94
CA LYS A 17 0.64 -0.67 5.17
C LYS A 17 0.68 0.33 6.33
N ARG A 18 1.80 1.04 6.52
CA ARG A 18 1.92 2.06 7.58
C ARG A 18 0.99 3.25 7.32
N MET A 19 0.86 3.71 6.09
CA MET A 19 -0.06 4.80 5.76
C MET A 19 -1.52 4.39 6.01
N ALA A 20 -1.92 3.17 5.63
CA ALA A 20 -3.23 2.63 5.93
C ALA A 20 -3.50 2.54 7.44
N GLN A 21 -2.51 2.10 8.23
CA GLN A 21 -2.61 2.07 9.70
C GLN A 21 -2.73 3.48 10.31
N ILE A 22 -1.96 4.46 9.81
CA ILE A 22 -2.05 5.85 10.28
C ILE A 22 -3.42 6.44 9.95
N ALA A 23 -3.94 6.23 8.74
CA ALA A 23 -5.27 6.67 8.35
C ALA A 23 -6.35 6.05 9.26
N LEU A 24 -6.23 4.76 9.58
CA LEU A 24 -7.14 4.09 10.50
C LEU A 24 -7.09 4.70 11.91
N LEU A 25 -5.89 4.97 12.43
CA LEU A 25 -5.72 5.60 13.75
C LEU A 25 -6.34 7.01 13.78
N LEU A 26 -6.13 7.80 12.72
CA LEU A 26 -6.76 9.12 12.60
C LEU A 26 -8.28 9.03 12.52
N LEU A 27 -8.83 8.05 11.82
CA LEU A 27 -10.26 7.78 11.78
C LEU A 27 -10.79 7.48 13.18
N TRP A 28 -10.14 6.58 13.92
CA TRP A 28 -10.51 6.25 15.30
C TRP A 28 -10.50 7.48 16.22
N ALA A 29 -9.43 8.28 16.15
CA ALA A 29 -9.33 9.51 16.94
C ALA A 29 -10.44 10.51 16.59
N THR A 30 -10.71 10.71 15.30
CA THR A 30 -11.72 11.66 14.81
C THR A 30 -13.12 11.23 15.22
N VAL A 31 -13.50 9.98 14.93
CA VAL A 31 -14.83 9.45 15.27
C VAL A 31 -15.01 9.40 16.79
N GLY A 32 -13.98 8.98 17.54
CA GLY A 32 -14.02 8.96 19.00
C GLY A 32 -14.21 10.35 19.60
N TYR A 33 -13.48 11.35 19.08
CA TYR A 33 -13.65 12.75 19.49
C TYR A 33 -15.06 13.26 19.20
N VAL A 34 -15.55 13.07 17.97
CA VAL A 34 -16.91 13.51 17.58
C VAL A 34 -17.97 12.82 18.43
N TYR A 35 -17.84 11.51 18.65
CA TYR A 35 -18.76 10.76 19.50
C TYR A 35 -18.79 11.33 20.93
N PHE A 36 -17.64 11.59 21.54
CA PHE A 36 -17.56 12.20 22.87
C PHE A 36 -18.17 13.61 22.89
N ALA A 37 -17.81 14.46 21.92
CA ALA A 37 -18.30 15.83 21.82
C ALA A 37 -19.84 15.89 21.67
N VAL A 38 -20.42 15.01 20.86
CA VAL A 38 -21.88 14.95 20.65
C VAL A 38 -22.59 14.31 21.85
N THR A 39 -22.12 13.18 22.35
CA THR A 39 -22.77 12.50 23.48
C THR A 39 -22.66 13.26 24.79
N SER A 40 -21.69 14.17 24.95
CA SER A 40 -21.61 15.09 26.08
C SER A 40 -22.73 16.15 26.08
N GLN A 41 -23.25 16.51 24.91
CA GLN A 41 -24.33 17.49 24.74
C GLN A 41 -25.72 16.86 24.66
N THR A 42 -25.79 15.57 24.34
CA THR A 42 -27.06 14.85 24.17
C THR A 42 -27.38 13.99 25.40
N ALA A 43 -28.50 14.27 26.06
CA ALA A 43 -29.01 13.49 27.20
C ALA A 43 -29.93 12.33 26.79
N ASP A 44 -30.52 12.36 25.59
CA ASP A 44 -31.45 11.34 25.11
C ASP A 44 -30.76 9.97 24.91
N ALA A 45 -31.30 8.94 25.54
CA ALA A 45 -30.76 7.59 25.52
C ALA A 45 -30.87 6.90 24.15
N ALA A 46 -31.97 7.12 23.42
CA ALA A 46 -32.16 6.54 22.09
C ALA A 46 -31.18 7.16 21.08
N VAL A 47 -30.97 8.47 21.15
CA VAL A 47 -30.00 9.16 20.29
C VAL A 47 -28.57 8.68 20.60
N ARG A 48 -28.21 8.54 21.88
CA ARG A 48 -26.91 7.99 22.28
C ARG A 48 -26.70 6.55 21.80
N LEU A 49 -27.75 5.72 21.84
CA LEU A 49 -27.69 4.36 21.33
C LEU A 49 -27.45 4.34 19.82
N ALA A 50 -28.20 5.14 19.06
CA ALA A 50 -28.03 5.26 17.61
C ALA A 50 -26.62 5.74 17.25
N LEU A 51 -26.09 6.75 17.95
CA LEU A 51 -24.73 7.23 17.76
C LEU A 51 -23.68 6.15 18.04
N SER A 52 -23.89 5.35 19.09
CA SER A 52 -22.96 4.28 19.48
C SER A 52 -22.90 3.18 18.41
N ILE A 53 -24.06 2.78 17.90
CA ILE A 53 -24.16 1.78 16.83
C ILE A 53 -23.53 2.32 15.55
N GLY A 54 -23.85 3.56 15.16
CA GLY A 54 -23.31 4.19 13.95
C GLY A 54 -21.79 4.35 14.01
N ALA A 55 -21.26 4.93 15.10
CA ALA A 55 -19.82 5.09 15.30
C ALA A 55 -19.12 3.73 15.34
N GLY A 56 -19.68 2.77 16.08
CA GLY A 56 -19.15 1.40 16.14
C GLY A 56 -19.10 0.73 14.77
N ALA A 57 -20.17 0.83 13.99
CA ALA A 57 -20.22 0.27 12.64
C ALA A 57 -19.14 0.88 11.73
N VAL A 58 -18.98 2.20 11.71
CA VAL A 58 -17.95 2.88 10.92
C VAL A 58 -16.55 2.37 11.29
N LEU A 59 -16.24 2.28 12.58
CA LEU A 59 -14.93 1.85 13.07
C LEU A 59 -14.67 0.37 12.80
N VAL A 60 -15.66 -0.50 13.05
CA VAL A 60 -15.54 -1.95 12.83
C VAL A 60 -15.37 -2.25 11.34
N PHE A 61 -16.23 -1.70 10.48
CA PHE A 61 -16.14 -1.97 9.04
C PHE A 61 -14.85 -1.43 8.44
N ASN A 62 -14.43 -0.21 8.76
CA ASN A 62 -13.16 0.32 8.23
C ASN A 62 -11.96 -0.49 8.72
N SER A 63 -11.95 -0.88 10.00
CA SER A 63 -10.87 -1.73 10.53
C SER A 63 -10.85 -3.09 9.83
N ALA A 64 -12.03 -3.71 9.65
CA ALA A 64 -12.16 -4.99 8.95
C ALA A 64 -11.72 -4.90 7.49
N SER A 65 -12.09 -3.83 6.77
CA SER A 65 -11.65 -3.59 5.38
C SER A 65 -10.14 -3.46 5.27
N ILE A 66 -9.49 -2.72 6.17
CA ILE A 66 -8.01 -2.60 6.17
C ILE A 66 -7.35 -3.92 6.56
N ILE A 67 -7.89 -4.65 7.53
CA ILE A 67 -7.37 -5.99 7.90
C ILE A 67 -7.53 -6.95 6.71
N ALA A 68 -8.67 -6.94 6.02
CA ALA A 68 -8.93 -7.75 4.85
C ALA A 68 -7.97 -7.41 3.71
N MET A 69 -7.75 -6.11 3.45
CA MET A 69 -6.74 -5.63 2.49
C MET A 69 -5.35 -6.16 2.87
N ILE A 70 -4.91 -6.00 4.12
CA ILE A 70 -3.59 -6.50 4.56
C ILE A 70 -3.50 -8.03 4.47
N ARG A 71 -4.58 -8.76 4.76
CA ARG A 71 -4.63 -10.23 4.72
C ARG A 71 -4.58 -10.76 3.29
N HIS A 72 -5.43 -10.23 2.41
CA HIS A 72 -5.51 -10.65 1.01
C HIS A 72 -4.21 -10.32 0.26
N TYR A 73 -3.55 -9.21 0.58
CA TYR A 73 -2.25 -8.86 -0.01
C TYR A 73 -1.09 -9.77 0.43
N ARG A 74 -1.22 -10.58 1.49
CA ARG A 74 -0.23 -11.63 1.80
C ARG A 74 -0.36 -12.84 0.88
N GLU A 75 -1.54 -13.09 0.34
CA GLU A 75 -1.81 -14.21 -0.59
C GLU A 75 -1.49 -13.82 -2.04
N ASP A 76 -1.73 -12.55 -2.44
CA ASP A 76 -1.53 -12.10 -3.83
C ASP A 76 -0.14 -11.52 -4.17
N LYS A 77 0.70 -11.22 -3.16
CA LYS A 77 2.02 -10.58 -3.37
C LYS A 77 2.96 -11.47 -4.21
N ASP A 78 2.89 -12.78 -4.06
CA ASP A 78 3.79 -13.70 -4.76
C ASP A 78 3.47 -13.81 -6.27
N HIS A 79 2.22 -13.58 -6.65
CA HIS A 79 1.79 -13.60 -8.06
C HIS A 79 2.04 -12.27 -8.76
N ILE A 80 1.64 -11.15 -8.15
CA ILE A 80 1.73 -9.81 -8.78
C ILE A 80 3.19 -9.35 -8.92
N TYR A 81 4.00 -9.51 -7.86
CA TYR A 81 5.39 -9.01 -7.90
C TYR A 81 6.34 -9.94 -8.67
N GLY A 82 6.00 -11.21 -8.83
CA GLY A 82 6.80 -12.15 -9.63
C GLY A 82 6.82 -11.80 -11.12
N LEU A 83 5.73 -11.20 -11.63
CA LEU A 83 5.60 -10.82 -13.04
C LEU A 83 6.24 -9.45 -13.30
N ASP A 84 5.99 -8.46 -12.43
CA ASP A 84 6.53 -7.10 -12.56
C ASP A 84 8.08 -7.05 -12.49
N ILE A 85 8.70 -7.90 -11.66
CA ILE A 85 10.17 -8.02 -11.61
C ILE A 85 10.73 -8.51 -12.96
N ARG A 86 10.09 -9.50 -13.60
CA ARG A 86 10.56 -10.04 -14.88
C ARG A 86 10.54 -8.98 -15.99
N HIS A 87 9.52 -8.11 -15.99
CA HIS A 87 9.42 -7.02 -16.98
C HIS A 87 10.49 -5.93 -16.74
N LEU A 88 10.77 -5.60 -15.48
CA LEU A 88 11.84 -4.65 -15.13
C LEU A 88 13.23 -5.19 -15.48
N ASP A 89 13.47 -6.48 -15.26
CA ASP A 89 14.73 -7.13 -15.63
C ASP A 89 14.89 -7.23 -17.16
N ALA A 90 13.81 -7.54 -17.89
CA ALA A 90 13.81 -7.53 -19.36
C ALA A 90 14.14 -6.13 -19.93
N ASN A 91 13.56 -5.07 -19.35
CA ASN A 91 13.86 -3.69 -19.75
C ASN A 91 15.31 -3.27 -19.43
N ARG A 92 15.88 -3.77 -18.33
CA ARG A 92 17.31 -3.54 -18.01
C ARG A 92 18.23 -4.28 -18.97
N ALA A 93 17.91 -5.54 -19.30
CA ALA A 93 18.67 -6.32 -20.27
C ALA A 93 18.66 -5.65 -21.64
N ALA A 94 17.48 -5.21 -22.11
CA ALA A 94 17.35 -4.48 -23.38
C ALA A 94 18.14 -3.17 -23.39
N LYS A 95 18.15 -2.40 -22.29
CA LYS A 95 18.97 -1.18 -22.18
C LYS A 95 20.47 -1.48 -22.19
N ALA A 96 20.92 -2.56 -21.54
CA ALA A 96 22.32 -2.95 -21.54
C ALA A 96 22.79 -3.42 -22.94
N GLU A 97 21.93 -4.14 -23.67
CA GLU A 97 22.22 -4.57 -25.05
C GLU A 97 22.29 -3.39 -26.02
N LEU A 98 21.38 -2.41 -25.87
CA LEU A 98 21.43 -1.16 -26.63
C LEU A 98 22.69 -0.34 -26.33
N ALA A 99 23.13 -0.31 -25.07
CA ALA A 99 24.37 0.38 -24.68
C ALA A 99 25.62 -0.30 -25.26
N GLY A 100 25.65 -1.64 -25.33
CA GLY A 100 26.74 -2.39 -25.95
C GLY A 100 26.76 -2.29 -27.49
N ARG A 101 25.61 -2.14 -28.16
CA ARG A 101 25.56 -1.90 -29.61
C ARG A 101 26.03 -0.49 -30.02
N GLY A 102 26.03 0.45 -29.09
CA GLY A 102 26.50 1.82 -29.30
C GLY A 102 28.02 1.98 -29.27
N ASP A 103 28.77 1.01 -28.74
CA ASP A 103 30.25 1.08 -28.68
C ASP A 103 30.95 0.44 -29.89
N GLY A 104 30.25 -0.42 -30.65
CA GLY A 104 30.83 -1.19 -31.75
C GLY A 104 30.65 -0.59 -33.16
N SER A 105 30.03 0.59 -33.30
CA SER A 105 29.71 1.18 -34.61
C SER A 105 30.68 2.25 -35.12
N PHE A 106 31.82 2.46 -34.44
CA PHE A 106 32.94 3.26 -34.96
C PHE A 106 34.19 2.40 -35.12
N SER A 107 34.17 1.50 -36.10
CA SER A 107 35.41 1.07 -36.75
C SER A 107 35.57 1.95 -37.98
N PRO A 108 36.48 2.96 -37.99
CA PRO A 108 36.83 3.62 -39.23
C PRO A 108 37.52 2.56 -40.08
N ALA A 109 36.95 2.27 -41.25
CA ALA A 109 37.60 1.45 -42.25
C ALA A 109 39.00 2.02 -42.49
N ALA A 110 40.01 1.27 -42.06
CA ALA A 110 41.40 1.57 -42.37
C ALA A 110 41.60 1.34 -43.87
N ASP A 111 41.84 2.47 -44.53
CA ASP A 111 42.39 2.67 -45.86
C ASP A 111 43.76 2.00 -46.07
#